data_AF-A0A3B9MVM8-F1
#
_entry.id   AF-A0A3B9MVM8-F1
#
_cell.length_a   1.000
_cell.length_b   1.000
_cell.length_c   1.000
_cell.angle_alpha   90.00
_cell.angle_beta   90.00
_cell.angle_gamma   90.00
#
_symmetry.space_group_name_H-M   'P 1'
#
loop_
_entity.id
_entity.type
_entity.pdbx_description
1 polymer ?
#
loop_
_entity_poly.entity_id
_entity_poly.type
_entity_poly.pdbx_seq_one_letter_code
_entity_poly.pdbx_strand_id
1 'polypeptide(L)'
;MKQKKKSRFLTFIFSFLPGAAEMYMGFMKNGFSLMMVFFISFLPMMLFENLAFMMIISGAIWFYGFFHARNVAGMDDSDFMQWDDKYIWEEFASGSGKGIDPKTAVRWLAVVLILVGISQIWDYLYKIICTLIPENYWNDIYPLIQKIPQLAFSILFIIIGINLIKGKKKELDLSAGENTASETAITEIPKIEEKDLASGEV
;
A
#
# COMPACT_ATOMS: atom_id res chain seq x y z
N MET A 1 -4.53 -8.92 -27.22
CA MET A 1 -4.49 -10.39 -27.43
C MET A 1 -5.81 -10.96 -26.95
N LYS A 2 -6.30 -12.09 -27.50
CA LYS A 2 -7.51 -12.73 -26.99
C LYS A 2 -7.21 -13.45 -25.67
N GLN A 3 -7.97 -13.13 -24.63
CA GLN A 3 -7.89 -13.80 -23.33
C GLN A 3 -8.33 -15.26 -23.49
N LYS A 4 -7.56 -16.19 -22.95
CA LYS A 4 -7.91 -17.62 -23.02
C LYS A 4 -7.34 -18.34 -21.81
N LYS A 5 -8.15 -19.19 -21.19
CA LYS A 5 -7.63 -20.16 -20.22
C LYS A 5 -6.63 -21.10 -20.89
N LYS A 6 -5.47 -21.24 -20.27
CA LYS A 6 -4.37 -22.08 -20.73
C LYS A 6 -4.10 -23.21 -19.74
N SER A 7 -3.02 -23.96 -19.95
CA SER A 7 -2.63 -25.08 -19.08
C SER A 7 -2.55 -24.64 -17.62
N ARG A 8 -3.37 -25.26 -16.76
CA ARG A 8 -3.41 -24.96 -15.32
C ARG A 8 -2.05 -25.17 -14.66
N PHE A 9 -1.29 -26.16 -15.12
CA PHE A 9 0.05 -26.44 -14.63
C PHE A 9 1.04 -25.32 -14.96
N LEU A 10 1.05 -24.85 -16.21
CA LEU A 10 1.92 -23.74 -16.61
C LEU A 10 1.51 -22.43 -15.95
N THR A 11 0.22 -22.18 -15.80
CA THR A 11 -0.26 -21.02 -15.05
C THR A 11 0.19 -21.08 -13.59
N PHE A 12 0.15 -22.25 -12.94
CA PHE A 12 0.66 -22.41 -11.57
C PHE A 12 2.15 -22.12 -11.46
N ILE A 13 2.98 -22.63 -12.40
CA ILE A 13 4.41 -22.33 -12.42
C ILE A 13 4.64 -20.83 -12.62
N PHE A 14 3.93 -20.20 -13.54
CA PHE A 14 4.06 -18.76 -13.77
C PHE A 14 3.51 -17.91 -12.63
N SER A 15 2.63 -18.44 -11.76
CA SER A 15 2.16 -17.70 -10.58
C SER A 15 3.27 -17.41 -9.57
N PHE A 16 4.40 -18.14 -9.59
CA PHE A 16 5.57 -17.82 -8.76
C PHE A 16 6.32 -16.55 -9.22
N LEU A 17 6.04 -16.06 -10.43
CA LEU A 17 6.59 -14.84 -10.98
C LEU A 17 5.46 -13.80 -11.04
N PRO A 18 5.46 -12.76 -10.18
CA PRO A 18 4.39 -11.77 -10.15
C PRO A 18 4.13 -11.17 -11.53
N GLY A 19 2.90 -11.32 -12.04
CA GLY A 19 2.47 -10.82 -13.34
C GLY A 19 2.65 -11.76 -14.53
N ALA A 20 3.48 -12.82 -14.41
CA ALA A 20 3.76 -13.70 -15.54
C ALA A 20 2.57 -14.62 -15.88
N ALA A 21 1.83 -15.08 -14.87
CA ALA A 21 0.66 -15.93 -15.08
C ALA A 21 -0.49 -15.15 -15.75
N GLU A 22 -0.70 -13.90 -15.36
CA GLU A 22 -1.69 -12.98 -15.93
C GLU A 22 -1.38 -12.71 -17.42
N MET A 23 -0.12 -12.40 -17.74
CA MET A 23 0.33 -12.25 -19.12
C MET A 23 0.18 -13.55 -19.92
N TYR A 24 0.47 -14.71 -19.30
CA TYR A 24 0.27 -16.01 -19.94
C TYR A 24 -1.21 -16.24 -20.30
N MET A 25 -2.14 -15.82 -19.45
CA MET A 25 -3.59 -15.91 -19.67
C MET A 25 -4.15 -14.86 -20.65
N GLY A 26 -3.35 -13.85 -20.99
CA GLY A 26 -3.67 -12.81 -21.98
C GLY A 26 -3.97 -11.43 -21.38
N PHE A 27 -3.86 -11.27 -20.06
CA PHE A 27 -4.05 -10.01 -19.33
C PHE A 27 -2.71 -9.28 -19.24
N MET A 28 -2.38 -8.58 -20.34
CA MET A 28 -1.06 -7.96 -20.50
C MET A 28 -0.93 -6.71 -19.65
N LYS A 29 -1.98 -5.88 -19.54
CA LYS A 29 -1.92 -4.66 -18.73
C LYS A 29 -1.84 -5.02 -17.24
N ASN A 30 -2.69 -5.95 -16.80
CA ASN A 30 -2.68 -6.40 -15.42
C ASN A 30 -1.32 -7.00 -15.05
N GLY A 31 -0.89 -8.04 -15.79
CA GLY A 31 0.36 -8.73 -15.50
C GLY A 31 1.60 -7.84 -15.58
N PHE A 32 1.69 -6.97 -16.59
CA PHE A 32 2.80 -6.02 -16.68
C PHE A 32 2.82 -5.03 -15.51
N SER A 33 1.66 -4.51 -15.08
CA SER A 33 1.61 -3.62 -13.91
C SER A 33 2.03 -4.31 -12.61
N LEU A 34 1.61 -5.56 -12.40
CA LEU A 34 2.03 -6.35 -11.23
C LEU A 34 3.53 -6.56 -11.21
N MET A 35 4.09 -6.93 -12.37
CA MET A 35 5.51 -7.16 -12.55
C MET A 35 6.30 -5.87 -12.28
N MET A 36 5.86 -4.72 -12.83
CA MET A 36 6.49 -3.42 -12.56
C MET A 36 6.46 -3.06 -11.07
N VAL A 37 5.31 -3.20 -10.40
CA VAL A 37 5.20 -2.89 -8.96
C VAL A 37 6.13 -3.77 -8.13
N PHE A 38 6.22 -5.07 -8.45
CA PHE A 38 7.17 -5.97 -7.80
C PHE A 38 8.63 -5.50 -8.01
N PHE A 39 9.06 -5.28 -9.26
CA PHE A 39 10.44 -4.86 -9.52
C PHE A 39 10.78 -3.49 -8.96
N ILE A 40 9.86 -2.52 -8.99
CA ILE A 40 10.06 -1.20 -8.38
C ILE A 40 10.26 -1.33 -6.87
N SER A 41 9.56 -2.25 -6.21
CA SER A 41 9.76 -2.50 -4.78
C SER A 41 11.05 -3.26 -4.47
N PHE A 42 11.46 -4.19 -5.35
CA PHE A 42 12.56 -5.12 -5.10
C PHE A 42 13.93 -4.57 -5.52
N LEU A 43 14.01 -3.90 -6.66
CA LEU A 43 15.26 -3.43 -7.27
C LEU A 43 16.06 -2.46 -6.38
N PRO A 44 15.45 -1.53 -5.61
CA PRO A 44 16.18 -0.72 -4.64
C PRO A 44 16.97 -1.54 -3.61
N MET A 45 16.48 -2.72 -3.21
CA MET A 45 17.17 -3.59 -2.25
C MET A 45 18.46 -4.18 -2.84
N MET A 46 18.54 -4.34 -4.17
CA MET A 46 19.74 -4.84 -4.85
C MET A 46 20.74 -3.72 -5.13
N LEU A 47 20.26 -2.50 -5.37
CA LEU A 47 21.11 -1.37 -5.73
C LEU A 47 21.66 -0.61 -4.50
N PHE A 48 20.99 -0.69 -3.36
CA PHE A 48 21.26 0.16 -2.21
C PHE A 48 21.45 -0.66 -0.93
N GLU A 49 22.48 -0.32 -0.16
CA GLU A 49 22.74 -0.92 1.15
C GLU A 49 21.68 -0.43 2.18
N ASN A 50 21.33 -1.27 3.16
CA ASN A 50 20.42 -0.95 4.28
C ASN A 50 18.92 -0.74 3.96
N LEU A 51 18.41 -1.19 2.81
CA LEU A 51 16.97 -1.21 2.51
C LEU A 51 16.28 -2.56 2.80
N ALA A 52 16.77 -3.33 3.77
CA ALA A 52 16.25 -4.66 4.09
C ALA A 52 14.74 -4.69 4.41
N PHE A 53 14.18 -3.58 4.91
CA PHE A 53 12.74 -3.48 5.17
C PHE A 53 11.88 -3.58 3.90
N MET A 54 12.42 -3.24 2.72
CA MET A 54 11.72 -3.37 1.43
C MET A 54 11.41 -4.84 1.11
N MET A 55 12.14 -5.80 1.69
CA MET A 55 11.87 -7.23 1.53
C MET A 55 10.47 -7.63 1.99
N ILE A 56 9.96 -7.00 3.07
CA ILE A 56 8.61 -7.27 3.56
C ILE A 56 7.57 -6.76 2.55
N ILE A 57 7.80 -5.58 1.98
CA ILE A 57 6.92 -4.96 0.98
C ILE A 57 6.92 -5.79 -0.30
N SER A 58 8.10 -6.13 -0.83
CA SER A 58 8.23 -6.99 -2.01
C SER A 58 7.64 -8.38 -1.78
N GLY A 59 7.83 -8.96 -0.59
CA GLY A 59 7.23 -10.22 -0.20
C GLY A 59 5.70 -10.15 -0.20
N ALA A 60 5.11 -9.09 0.36
CA ALA A 60 3.66 -8.88 0.33
C ALA A 60 3.12 -8.75 -1.10
N ILE A 61 3.80 -7.98 -1.96
CA ILE A 61 3.44 -7.83 -3.39
C ILE A 61 3.56 -9.18 -4.11
N TRP A 62 4.58 -9.97 -3.80
CA TRP A 62 4.78 -11.30 -4.38
C TRP A 62 3.65 -12.26 -4.02
N PHE A 63 3.28 -12.36 -2.73
CA PHE A 63 2.15 -13.19 -2.30
C PHE A 63 0.84 -12.71 -2.92
N TYR A 64 0.61 -11.40 -2.95
CA TYR A 64 -0.55 -10.82 -3.63
C TYR A 64 -0.60 -11.28 -5.09
N GLY A 65 0.51 -11.14 -5.84
CA GLY A 65 0.58 -11.57 -7.23
C GLY A 65 0.33 -13.07 -7.42
N PHE A 66 0.89 -13.91 -6.55
CA PHE A 66 0.66 -15.35 -6.57
C PHE A 66 -0.83 -15.69 -6.40
N PHE A 67 -1.47 -15.14 -5.36
CA PHE A 67 -2.88 -15.41 -5.08
C PHE A 67 -3.81 -14.76 -6.10
N HIS A 68 -3.45 -13.59 -6.63
CA HIS A 68 -4.18 -12.92 -7.72
C HIS A 68 -4.23 -13.81 -8.95
N ALA A 69 -3.07 -14.23 -9.46
CA ALA A 69 -2.97 -15.16 -10.58
C ALA A 69 -3.80 -16.44 -10.36
N ARG A 70 -3.84 -16.93 -9.11
CA ARG A 70 -4.57 -18.14 -8.75
C ARG A 70 -6.08 -17.95 -8.73
N ASN A 71 -6.53 -16.80 -8.26
CA ASN A 71 -7.92 -16.38 -8.26
C ASN A 71 -8.43 -16.20 -9.69
N VAL A 72 -7.73 -15.42 -10.53
CA VAL A 72 -8.09 -15.18 -11.94
C VAL A 72 -8.21 -16.48 -12.71
N ALA A 73 -7.24 -17.37 -12.55
CA ALA A 73 -7.22 -18.64 -13.24
C ALA A 73 -8.22 -19.67 -12.67
N GLY A 74 -8.82 -19.38 -11.51
CA GLY A 74 -9.88 -20.17 -10.88
C GLY A 74 -11.31 -19.71 -11.22
N MET A 75 -11.47 -18.51 -11.80
CA MET A 75 -12.78 -17.98 -12.23
C MET A 75 -13.49 -18.91 -13.23
N ASP A 76 -14.81 -18.82 -13.34
CA ASP A 76 -15.58 -19.56 -14.36
C ASP A 76 -15.28 -19.05 -15.78
N ASP A 77 -15.60 -19.84 -16.81
CA ASP A 77 -15.28 -19.48 -18.21
C ASP A 77 -16.01 -18.21 -18.68
N SER A 78 -17.25 -18.01 -18.22
CA SER A 78 -18.04 -16.80 -18.48
C SER A 78 -17.38 -15.56 -17.91
N ASP A 79 -16.95 -15.67 -16.65
CA ASP A 79 -16.42 -14.55 -15.87
C ASP A 79 -15.02 -14.20 -16.35
N PHE A 80 -14.21 -15.21 -16.65
CA PHE A 80 -12.87 -15.05 -17.18
C PHE A 80 -12.86 -14.32 -18.53
N MET A 81 -13.81 -14.60 -19.43
CA MET A 81 -13.89 -13.91 -20.72
C MET A 81 -14.44 -12.48 -20.61
N GLN A 82 -15.20 -12.19 -19.57
CA GLN A 82 -15.73 -10.85 -19.29
C GLN A 82 -14.78 -10.01 -18.43
N TRP A 83 -13.74 -10.62 -17.85
CA TRP A 83 -12.79 -9.93 -17.01
C TRP A 83 -11.94 -8.96 -17.83
N ASP A 84 -12.02 -7.68 -17.47
CA ASP A 84 -11.37 -6.62 -18.22
C ASP A 84 -9.87 -6.55 -17.91
N ASP A 85 -9.04 -6.39 -18.95
CA ASP A 85 -7.58 -6.23 -18.79
C ASP A 85 -7.27 -4.79 -18.38
N LYS A 86 -7.40 -4.52 -17.08
CA LYS A 86 -7.07 -3.24 -16.44
C LYS A 86 -5.73 -3.31 -15.74
N TYR A 87 -5.15 -2.14 -15.51
CA TYR A 87 -3.97 -2.05 -14.66
C TYR A 87 -4.35 -2.26 -13.19
N ILE A 88 -3.44 -2.80 -12.39
CA ILE A 88 -3.70 -3.11 -10.98
C ILE A 88 -4.13 -1.90 -10.16
N TRP A 89 -3.59 -0.71 -10.42
CA TRP A 89 -4.01 0.51 -9.71
C TRP A 89 -5.47 0.89 -10.00
N GLU A 90 -6.02 0.52 -11.16
CA GLU A 90 -7.44 0.73 -11.48
C GLU A 90 -8.33 -0.27 -10.74
N GLU A 91 -7.86 -1.51 -10.52
CA GLU A 91 -8.52 -2.51 -9.68
C GLU A 91 -8.59 -2.05 -8.23
N PHE A 92 -7.48 -1.55 -7.69
CA PHE A 92 -7.44 -0.99 -6.34
C PHE A 92 -8.28 0.29 -6.20
N ALA A 93 -8.32 1.15 -7.22
CA ALA A 93 -9.11 2.37 -7.20
C ALA A 93 -10.63 2.08 -7.24
N SER A 94 -11.04 1.07 -8.00
CA SER A 94 -12.46 0.70 -8.17
C SER A 94 -13.01 -0.15 -7.03
N GLY A 95 -12.21 -1.05 -6.43
CA GLY A 95 -12.65 -1.94 -5.36
C GLY A 95 -12.75 -1.32 -3.96
N SER A 96 -12.17 -0.13 -3.73
CA SER A 96 -11.97 0.41 -2.37
C SER A 96 -13.10 1.31 -1.84
N GLY A 97 -14.08 1.75 -2.64
CA GLY A 97 -15.13 2.72 -2.24
C GLY A 97 -14.63 4.14 -1.87
N LYS A 98 -13.36 4.25 -1.48
CA LYS A 98 -12.53 5.44 -1.26
C LYS A 98 -11.11 5.08 -1.74
N GLY A 99 -10.89 5.05 -3.05
CA GLY A 99 -9.55 4.87 -3.60
C GLY A 99 -8.58 5.93 -3.04
N ILE A 100 -7.29 5.58 -2.93
CA ILE A 100 -6.26 6.57 -2.55
C ILE A 100 -6.25 7.64 -3.65
N ASP A 101 -6.49 8.91 -3.27
CA ASP A 101 -6.41 10.03 -4.21
C ASP A 101 -5.05 9.96 -4.94
N PRO A 102 -5.01 9.91 -6.29
CA PRO A 102 -3.78 9.83 -7.05
C PRO A 102 -2.76 10.91 -6.63
N LYS A 103 -3.23 12.10 -6.22
CA LYS A 103 -2.36 13.16 -5.69
C LYS A 103 -1.66 12.76 -4.39
N THR A 104 -2.35 12.03 -3.52
CA THR A 104 -1.80 11.52 -2.26
C THR A 104 -0.79 10.40 -2.53
N ALA A 105 -1.09 9.49 -3.45
CA ALA A 105 -0.15 8.43 -3.84
C ALA A 105 1.16 9.00 -4.42
N VAL A 106 1.07 9.96 -5.35
CA VAL A 106 2.25 10.64 -5.93
C VAL A 106 3.03 11.41 -4.87
N ARG A 107 2.36 12.06 -3.92
CA ARG A 107 3.02 12.75 -2.80
C ARG A 107 3.85 11.78 -1.96
N TRP A 108 3.28 10.63 -1.58
CA TRP A 108 4.01 9.62 -0.80
C TRP A 108 5.16 9.01 -1.59
N LEU A 109 4.95 8.72 -2.88
CA LEU A 109 6.02 8.24 -3.76
C LEU A 109 7.19 9.24 -3.82
N ALA A 110 6.89 10.53 -3.97
CA ALA A 110 7.91 11.59 -3.97
C ALA A 110 8.67 11.67 -2.63
N VAL A 111 7.97 11.57 -1.50
CA VAL A 111 8.62 11.54 -0.16
C VAL A 111 9.56 10.34 -0.04
N VAL A 112 9.12 9.15 -0.45
CA VAL A 112 9.97 7.94 -0.43
C VAL A 112 11.19 8.11 -1.33
N LEU A 113 11.00 8.62 -2.56
CA LEU A 113 12.10 8.88 -3.50
C LEU A 113 13.13 9.87 -2.95
N ILE A 114 12.69 10.95 -2.31
CA ILE A 114 13.59 11.93 -1.69
C ILE A 114 14.41 11.30 -0.57
N LEU A 115 13.78 10.49 0.29
CA LEU A 115 14.48 9.84 1.40
C LEU A 115 15.48 8.79 0.92
N VAL A 116 15.14 8.03 -0.12
CA VAL A 116 16.08 7.12 -0.79
C VAL A 116 17.26 7.90 -1.37
N GLY A 117 17.01 9.03 -2.04
CA GLY A 117 18.08 9.89 -2.58
C GLY A 117 19.01 10.45 -1.49
N ILE A 118 18.45 10.96 -0.38
CA ILE A 118 19.23 11.46 0.76
C ILE A 118 20.06 10.33 1.39
N SER A 119 19.46 9.15 1.57
CA SER A 119 20.17 7.98 2.08
C SER A 119 21.35 7.58 1.21
N GLN A 120 21.23 7.68 -0.12
CA GLN A 120 22.32 7.34 -1.03
C GLN A 120 23.43 8.38 -1.04
N ILE A 121 23.09 9.67 -0.96
CA ILE A 121 24.09 10.74 -0.81
C ILE A 121 24.89 10.54 0.48
N TRP A 122 24.26 10.02 1.55
CA TRP A 122 24.92 9.76 2.81
C TRP A 122 26.10 8.79 2.67
N ASP A 123 25.99 7.74 1.86
CA ASP A 123 27.06 6.77 1.69
C ASP A 123 28.33 7.42 1.10
N TYR A 124 28.17 8.40 0.21
CA TYR A 124 29.28 9.20 -0.32
C TYR A 124 29.82 10.20 0.71
N LEU A 125 28.92 10.91 1.39
CA LEU A 125 29.28 11.90 2.40
C LEU A 125 30.04 11.25 3.57
N TYR A 126 29.59 10.08 4.00
CA TYR A 126 30.20 9.25 5.02
C TYR A 126 31.66 8.90 4.68
N LYS A 127 31.93 8.43 3.46
CA LYS A 127 33.30 8.10 3.01
C LYS A 127 34.23 9.31 3.08
N ILE A 128 33.72 10.49 2.72
CA ILE A 128 34.48 11.75 2.80
C ILE A 128 34.77 12.11 4.26
N ILE A 129 33.76 12.06 5.13
CA ILE A 129 33.91 12.38 6.56
C ILE A 129 34.89 11.43 7.24
N CYS A 130 34.79 10.12 6.98
CA CYS A 130 35.68 9.13 7.58
C CYS A 130 37.14 9.29 7.13
N THR A 131 37.38 9.76 5.90
CA THR A 131 38.75 10.05 5.42
C THR A 131 39.39 11.20 6.21
N LEU A 132 38.60 12.08 6.83
CA LEU A 132 39.11 13.23 7.59
C LEU A 132 39.45 12.90 9.06
N ILE A 133 39.00 11.74 9.59
CA ILE A 133 39.09 11.39 11.01
C ILE A 133 40.30 10.48 11.27
N PRO A 134 41.19 10.79 12.25
CA PRO A 134 42.33 9.95 12.62
C PRO A 134 41.94 8.54 13.09
N GLU A 135 42.78 7.54 12.76
CA GLU A 135 42.53 6.09 12.96
C GLU A 135 42.08 5.68 14.38
N ASN A 136 42.48 6.47 15.38
CA ASN A 136 42.31 6.19 16.81
C ASN A 136 40.84 6.18 17.27
N TYR A 137 39.93 6.80 16.51
CA TYR A 137 38.50 6.92 16.85
C TYR A 137 37.57 6.06 15.97
N TRP A 138 38.12 5.21 15.11
CA TRP A 138 37.34 4.51 14.07
C TRP A 138 36.36 3.47 14.62
N ASN A 139 36.73 2.74 15.67
CA ASN A 139 35.93 1.60 16.14
C ASN A 139 34.59 2.01 16.76
N ASP A 140 34.50 3.18 17.39
CA ASP A 140 33.29 3.62 18.09
C ASP A 140 32.41 4.53 17.21
N ILE A 141 33.01 5.30 16.30
CA ILE A 141 32.31 6.33 15.52
C ILE A 141 31.75 5.78 14.20
N TYR A 142 32.49 4.88 13.54
CA TYR A 142 32.17 4.35 12.21
C TYR A 142 30.79 3.66 12.14
N PRO A 143 30.41 2.78 13.10
CA PRO A 143 29.13 2.08 13.05
C PRO A 143 27.93 3.00 13.32
N LEU A 144 28.12 4.05 14.12
CA LEU A 144 27.06 4.99 14.48
C LEU A 144 26.69 5.88 13.30
N ILE A 145 27.69 6.44 12.62
CA ILE A 145 27.48 7.37 11.50
C ILE A 145 26.90 6.63 10.28
N GLN A 146 27.32 5.38 10.02
CA GLN A 146 26.80 4.60 8.90
C GLN A 146 25.29 4.34 9.01
N LYS A 147 24.77 4.19 10.23
CA LYS A 147 23.35 3.86 10.48
C LYS A 147 22.42 5.07 10.53
N ILE A 148 22.92 6.29 10.36
CA ILE A 148 22.10 7.51 10.39
C ILE A 148 20.94 7.48 9.36
N PRO A 149 21.13 7.07 8.10
CA PRO A 149 20.03 6.95 7.15
C PRO A 149 19.00 5.90 7.57
N GLN A 150 19.45 4.75 8.09
CA GLN A 150 18.56 3.71 8.61
C GLN A 150 17.74 4.21 9.81
N LEU A 151 18.33 5.03 10.67
CA LEU A 151 17.63 5.68 11.78
C LEU A 151 16.55 6.65 11.27
N ALA A 152 16.85 7.43 10.22
CA ALA A 152 15.88 8.32 9.59
C ALA A 152 14.67 7.56 9.01
N PHE A 153 14.90 6.44 8.31
CA PHE A 153 13.81 5.56 7.86
C PHE A 153 12.99 5.01 9.02
N SER A 154 13.64 4.62 10.12
CA SER A 154 12.96 4.11 11.31
C SER A 154 12.03 5.16 11.92
N ILE A 155 12.52 6.40 12.08
CA ILE A 155 11.71 7.53 12.56
C ILE A 155 10.54 7.82 11.62
N LEU A 156 10.79 7.81 10.31
CA LEU A 156 9.74 8.00 9.31
C LEU A 156 8.62 6.96 9.46
N PHE A 157 8.96 5.68 9.59
CA PHE A 157 7.96 4.62 9.73
C PHE A 157 7.13 4.77 11.00
N ILE A 158 7.75 5.20 12.10
CA ILE A 158 7.03 5.51 13.34
C ILE A 158 6.02 6.64 13.10
N ILE A 159 6.42 7.72 12.42
CA ILE A 159 5.51 8.83 12.09
C ILE A 159 4.36 8.38 11.20
N ILE A 160 4.64 7.58 10.16
CA ILE A 160 3.62 7.01 9.26
C ILE A 160 2.65 6.13 10.04
N GLY A 161 3.17 5.23 10.89
CA GLY A 161 2.35 4.35 11.73
C GLY A 161 1.42 5.15 12.65
N ILE A 162 1.93 6.19 13.31
CA ILE A 162 1.13 7.07 14.17
C ILE A 162 0.04 7.78 13.36
N ASN A 163 0.35 8.28 12.17
CA ASN A 163 -0.61 8.99 11.33
C ASN A 163 -1.74 8.06 10.83
N LEU A 164 -1.41 6.81 10.47
CA LEU A 164 -2.38 5.79 10.10
C LEU A 164 -3.36 5.45 11.25
N ILE A 165 -2.85 5.38 12.48
CA ILE A 165 -3.69 5.13 13.67
C ILE A 165 -4.64 6.31 13.93
N LYS A 166 -4.15 7.55 13.82
CA LYS A 166 -4.97 8.77 14.03
C LYS A 166 -6.07 8.91 12.98
N GLY A 167 -5.79 8.56 11.72
CA GLY A 167 -6.78 8.59 10.64
C GLY A 167 -7.98 7.69 10.91
N LYS A 168 -7.74 6.44 11.31
CA LYS A 168 -8.82 5.48 11.65
C LYS A 168 -9.63 5.91 12.87
N LYS A 169 -8.99 6.50 13.89
CA LYS A 169 -9.72 6.98 15.07
C LYS A 169 -10.72 8.09 14.72
N LYS A 170 -10.37 8.99 13.80
CA LYS A 170 -11.23 10.09 13.37
C LYS A 170 -12.49 9.59 12.63
N GLU A 171 -12.38 8.57 11.77
CA GLU A 171 -13.53 7.96 11.10
C GLU A 171 -14.46 7.19 12.07
N LEU A 172 -13.89 6.59 13.12
CA LEU A 172 -14.67 5.89 14.16
C LEU A 172 -15.42 6.87 15.06
N ASP A 173 -14.78 7.97 15.47
CA ASP A 173 -15.42 9.00 16.30
C ASP A 173 -16.53 9.76 15.51
N LEU A 174 -16.35 9.96 14.20
CA LEU A 174 -17.36 10.55 13.30
C LEU A 174 -18.59 9.64 13.14
N SER A 175 -18.39 8.33 12.90
CA SER A 175 -19.51 7.38 12.75
C SER A 175 -20.23 7.10 14.07
N ALA A 176 -19.54 7.14 15.21
CA ALA A 176 -20.18 7.08 16.53
C ALA A 176 -21.05 8.32 16.83
N GLY A 177 -20.63 9.50 16.39
CA GLY A 177 -21.39 10.76 16.55
C GLY A 177 -22.65 10.85 15.67
N GLU A 178 -22.60 10.35 14.43
CA GLU A 178 -23.78 10.33 13.54
C GLU A 178 -24.85 9.32 14.00
N ASN A 179 -24.43 8.17 14.52
CA ASN A 179 -25.35 7.15 15.04
C ASN A 179 -26.07 7.63 16.31
N THR A 180 -25.35 8.30 17.22
CA THR A 180 -25.96 8.86 18.45
C THR A 180 -26.90 10.04 18.15
N ALA A 181 -26.58 10.89 17.17
CA ALA A 181 -27.46 11.98 16.75
C ALA A 181 -28.75 11.45 16.08
N SER A 182 -28.65 10.42 15.24
CA SER A 182 -29.82 9.79 14.60
C SER A 182 -30.71 9.06 15.61
N GLU A 183 -30.11 8.35 16.57
CA GLU A 183 -30.86 7.64 17.62
C GLU A 183 -31.59 8.61 18.57
N THR A 184 -30.95 9.73 18.92
CA THR A 184 -31.57 10.79 19.74
C THR A 184 -32.74 11.46 19.01
N ALA A 185 -32.59 11.76 17.71
CA ALA A 185 -33.65 12.33 16.89
C ALA A 185 -34.87 11.41 16.77
N ILE A 186 -34.66 10.10 16.62
CA ILE A 186 -35.75 9.11 16.55
C ILE A 186 -36.49 8.97 17.89
N THR A 187 -35.79 9.10 19.03
CA THR A 187 -36.43 9.08 20.36
C THR A 187 -37.18 10.37 20.71
N GLU A 188 -36.91 11.50 20.05
CA GLU A 188 -37.62 12.76 20.27
C GLU A 188 -38.92 12.86 19.47
N ILE A 189 -39.01 12.23 18.29
CA ILE A 189 -40.22 12.22 17.44
C ILE A 189 -41.50 11.72 18.15
N PRO A 190 -41.50 10.59 18.91
CA PRO A 190 -42.73 10.12 19.57
C PRO A 190 -43.19 11.03 20.71
N LYS A 191 -42.32 11.88 21.29
CA LYS A 191 -42.71 12.83 22.35
C LYS A 191 -43.36 14.11 21.82
N ILE A 192 -43.12 14.46 20.55
CA ILE A 192 -43.67 15.67 19.95
C ILE A 192 -45.11 15.40 19.48
N GLU A 193 -45.38 14.24 18.87
CA GLU A 193 -46.72 13.87 18.40
C GLU A 193 -47.74 13.69 19.54
N GLU A 194 -47.31 13.19 20.71
CA GLU A 194 -48.22 12.96 21.84
C GLU A 194 -48.57 14.26 22.60
N LYS A 195 -47.70 15.28 22.55
CA LYS A 195 -47.91 16.56 23.22
C LYS A 195 -48.82 17.51 22.45
N ASP A 196 -48.81 17.44 21.12
CA ASP A 196 -49.66 18.28 20.26
C ASP A 196 -51.12 17.76 20.17
N LEU A 197 -51.34 16.45 20.39
CA LEU A 197 -52.71 15.90 20.47
C LEU A 197 -53.41 16.23 21.80
N ALA A 198 -52.65 16.40 22.90
CA ALA A 198 -53.21 16.68 24.22
C ALA A 198 -53.57 18.15 24.46
N SER A 199 -53.19 19.07 23.55
CA SER A 199 -53.53 20.51 23.64
C SER A 199 -54.71 20.94 22.75
N GLY A 200 -55.40 19.99 22.10
CA GLY A 200 -56.46 20.25 21.11
C GLY A 200 -57.90 20.11 21.60
N GLU A 201 -58.16 19.96 22.90
CA GLU A 201 -59.54 19.91 23.44
C GLU A 201 -59.69 20.80 24.68
N VAL A 202 -60.10 22.06 24.47
CA VAL A 202 -61.00 22.84 25.34
C VAL A 202 -61.91 23.68 24.47
#